data_AF-A0A2H6B7Q9-F1
#
_entry.id   AF-A0A2H6B7Q9-F1
#
_cell.length_a   1.000
_cell.length_b   1.000
_cell.length_c   1.000
_cell.angle_alpha   90.00
_cell.angle_beta   90.00
_cell.angle_gamma   90.00
#
_symmetry.space_group_name_H-M   'P 1'
#
loop_
_entity.id
_entity.type
_entity.pdbx_description
1 polymer ?
#
loop_
_entity_poly.entity_id
_entity_poly.type
_entity_poly.pdbx_seq_one_letter_code
_entity_poly.pdbx_strand_id
1 'polypeptide(L)'
;MPFELKEKVVREAVDLGAGFLRVDIYLDALFDEGGRRRATPDFSGIDEMIWLARRYHVRLLAIMVGTPGYLSTCPQWGERSWFKCPPRDVGEYGRLVAAVVARAPDVFRYVEIGNEPDGDWVFAGSPSDYAAMVRSAAGAVKAAFPQTKIVLAAPMTAGGGMPWFDGVFAALGGARPFDVVNAHVREPLERVRTAVLRWRRYYSDHGLGGLPLWLTEFAYPADPRW
;
A
#
# COMPACT_ATOMS: atom_id res chain seq x y z
N MET A 1 -6.23 -10.59 -14.49
CA MET A 1 -7.58 -11.11 -14.19
C MET A 1 -8.56 -10.55 -15.21
N PRO A 2 -9.37 -11.39 -15.89
CA PRO A 2 -10.41 -10.92 -16.81
C PRO A 2 -11.42 -10.00 -16.13
N PHE A 3 -12.04 -9.11 -16.91
CA PHE A 3 -12.98 -8.12 -16.39
C PHE A 3 -14.20 -8.77 -15.71
N GLU A 4 -14.77 -9.82 -16.30
CA GLU A 4 -15.95 -10.51 -15.80
C GLU A 4 -15.70 -11.13 -14.42
N LEU A 5 -14.48 -11.61 -14.18
CA LEU A 5 -14.08 -12.13 -12.88
C LEU A 5 -13.89 -10.99 -11.86
N LYS A 6 -13.30 -9.85 -12.27
CA LYS A 6 -13.22 -8.65 -11.41
C LYS A 6 -14.62 -8.21 -10.98
N GLU A 7 -15.54 -8.09 -11.93
CA GLU A 7 -16.91 -7.65 -11.67
C GLU A 7 -17.62 -8.61 -10.71
N LYS A 8 -17.50 -9.93 -10.94
CA LYS A 8 -18.08 -10.93 -10.05
C LYS A 8 -17.55 -10.79 -8.61
N VAL A 9 -16.23 -10.66 -8.44
CA VAL A 9 -15.61 -10.49 -7.11
C VAL A 9 -16.09 -9.22 -6.42
N VAL A 10 -16.14 -8.09 -7.14
CA VAL A 10 -16.62 -6.82 -6.59
C VAL A 10 -18.08 -6.92 -6.17
N ARG A 11 -18.94 -7.48 -7.03
CA ARG A 11 -20.36 -7.64 -6.74
C ARG A 11 -20.58 -8.54 -5.52
N GLU A 12 -19.94 -9.70 -5.46
CA GLU A 12 -20.10 -10.63 -4.33
C GLU A 12 -19.61 -10.01 -3.01
N ALA A 13 -18.51 -9.26 -3.03
CA ALA A 13 -18.05 -8.54 -1.83
C ALA A 13 -19.07 -7.49 -1.37
N VAL A 14 -19.65 -6.73 -2.29
CA VAL A 14 -20.69 -5.72 -2.00
C VAL A 14 -21.97 -6.37 -1.50
N ASP A 15 -22.39 -7.50 -2.08
CA ASP A 15 -23.57 -8.27 -1.63
C ASP A 15 -23.38 -8.81 -0.20
N LEU A 16 -22.14 -9.10 0.21
CA LEU A 16 -21.78 -9.44 1.59
C LEU A 16 -21.67 -8.22 2.53
N GLY A 17 -21.90 -7.01 2.04
CA GLY A 17 -21.87 -5.77 2.81
C GLY A 17 -20.49 -5.11 2.92
N ALA A 18 -19.52 -5.48 2.09
CA ALA A 18 -18.21 -4.85 2.10
C ALA A 18 -18.31 -3.37 1.69
N GLY A 19 -17.94 -2.47 2.61
CA GLY A 19 -17.89 -1.02 2.35
C GLY A 19 -16.56 -0.53 1.76
N PHE A 20 -15.56 -1.41 1.65
CA PHE A 20 -14.24 -1.16 1.09
C PHE A 20 -13.72 -2.40 0.37
N LEU A 21 -12.93 -2.18 -0.68
CA LEU A 21 -12.04 -3.17 -1.28
C LEU A 21 -10.61 -2.66 -1.19
N ARG A 22 -9.70 -3.53 -0.77
CA ARG A 22 -8.25 -3.26 -0.79
C ARG A 22 -7.67 -3.84 -2.09
N VAL A 23 -6.97 -3.01 -2.87
CA VAL A 23 -6.53 -3.35 -4.24
C VAL A 23 -5.07 -2.97 -4.44
N ASP A 24 -4.28 -3.94 -4.88
CA ASP A 24 -2.86 -3.77 -5.17
C ASP A 24 -2.68 -3.06 -6.53
N ILE A 25 -1.94 -1.95 -6.53
CA ILE A 25 -1.56 -1.20 -7.72
C ILE A 25 -0.03 -1.26 -7.85
N TYR A 26 0.44 -2.11 -8.75
CA TYR A 26 1.85 -2.26 -9.06
C TYR A 26 2.34 -1.13 -9.97
N LEU A 27 3.13 -0.20 -9.44
CA LEU A 27 3.58 0.97 -10.21
C LEU A 27 4.44 0.57 -11.43
N ASP A 28 5.19 -0.53 -11.34
CA ASP A 28 5.95 -1.06 -12.47
C ASP A 28 5.03 -1.56 -13.58
N ALA A 29 3.88 -2.18 -13.28
CA ALA A 29 2.92 -2.57 -14.32
C ALA A 29 2.37 -1.37 -15.12
N LEU A 30 2.22 -0.21 -14.47
CA LEU A 30 1.68 1.01 -15.09
C LEU A 30 2.73 1.75 -15.90
N PHE A 31 3.90 1.98 -15.29
CA PHE A 31 4.87 2.97 -15.76
C PHE A 31 6.14 2.35 -16.36
N ASP A 32 6.32 1.04 -16.26
CA ASP A 32 7.51 0.33 -16.73
C ASP A 32 7.20 -0.57 -17.93
N GLU A 33 8.18 -0.69 -18.82
CA GLU A 33 8.23 -1.66 -19.91
C GLU A 33 9.65 -2.24 -20.00
N GLY A 34 9.87 -3.36 -19.31
CA GLY A 34 11.15 -4.08 -19.32
C GLY A 34 12.31 -3.29 -18.71
N GLY A 35 12.08 -2.64 -17.57
CA GLY A 35 13.04 -1.83 -16.83
C GLY A 35 13.19 -0.39 -17.34
N ARG A 36 12.41 -0.01 -18.35
CA ARG A 36 12.42 1.32 -18.97
C ARG A 36 11.10 2.03 -18.73
N ARG A 37 11.12 3.36 -18.72
CA ARG A 37 9.91 4.16 -18.60
C ARG A 37 9.03 3.93 -19.82
N ARG A 38 7.78 3.54 -19.59
CA ARG A 38 6.76 3.42 -20.62
C ARG A 38 6.44 4.80 -21.19
N ALA A 39 6.36 4.90 -22.52
CA ALA A 39 6.04 6.17 -23.19
C ALA A 39 4.63 6.66 -22.86
N THR A 40 3.67 5.73 -22.79
CA THR A 40 2.29 5.98 -22.38
C THR A 40 1.94 5.01 -21.26
N PRO A 41 1.73 5.48 -20.00
CA PRO A 41 1.38 4.60 -18.89
C PRO A 41 0.13 3.76 -19.17
N ASP A 42 0.12 2.51 -18.75
CA ASP A 42 -1.03 1.61 -18.89
C ASP A 42 -1.91 1.66 -17.63
N PHE A 43 -3.05 2.33 -17.74
CA PHE A 43 -4.05 2.42 -16.68
C PHE A 43 -5.24 1.47 -16.89
N SER A 44 -5.26 0.65 -17.93
CA SER A 44 -6.44 -0.13 -18.34
C SER A 44 -7.01 -0.97 -17.19
N GLY A 45 -6.16 -1.70 -16.47
CA GLY A 45 -6.57 -2.53 -15.34
C GLY A 45 -7.14 -1.73 -14.16
N ILE A 46 -6.67 -0.49 -13.96
CA ILE A 46 -7.15 0.40 -12.91
C ILE A 46 -8.43 1.10 -13.33
N ASP A 47 -8.56 1.47 -14.60
CA ASP A 47 -9.78 2.08 -15.16
C ASP A 47 -10.99 1.16 -15.00
N GLU A 48 -10.79 -0.15 -15.17
CA GLU A 48 -11.81 -1.17 -14.85
C GLU A 48 -12.22 -1.15 -13.37
N MET A 49 -11.25 -1.07 -12.45
CA MET A 49 -11.55 -1.00 -11.00
C MET A 49 -12.21 0.32 -10.60
N ILE A 50 -11.84 1.44 -11.23
CA ILE A 50 -12.50 2.74 -11.06
C ILE A 50 -13.96 2.64 -11.49
N TRP A 51 -14.22 2.02 -12.66
CA TRP A 51 -15.56 1.81 -13.15
C TRP A 51 -16.38 0.96 -12.18
N LEU A 52 -15.82 -0.17 -11.72
CA LEU A 52 -16.47 -1.07 -10.77
C LEU A 52 -16.77 -0.37 -9.43
N ALA A 53 -15.81 0.38 -8.88
CA ALA A 53 -15.98 1.14 -7.65
C ALA A 53 -17.15 2.12 -7.74
N ARG A 54 -17.26 2.86 -8.85
CA ARG A 54 -18.38 3.78 -9.09
C ARG A 54 -19.70 3.05 -9.31
N ARG A 55 -19.69 1.98 -10.12
CA ARG A 55 -20.88 1.20 -10.49
C ARG A 55 -21.56 0.54 -9.29
N TYR A 56 -20.75 0.04 -8.36
CA TYR A 56 -21.20 -0.69 -7.17
C TYR A 56 -21.09 0.14 -5.88
N HIS A 57 -20.75 1.42 -5.99
CA HIS A 57 -20.62 2.35 -4.85
C HIS A 57 -19.72 1.84 -3.73
N VAL A 58 -18.65 1.13 -4.07
CA VAL A 58 -17.68 0.59 -3.11
C VAL A 58 -16.43 1.47 -3.08
N ARG A 59 -15.88 1.68 -1.88
CA ARG A 59 -14.66 2.48 -1.71
C ARG A 59 -13.43 1.64 -1.95
N LEU A 60 -12.36 2.25 -2.45
CA LEU A 60 -11.07 1.57 -2.63
C LEU A 60 -10.07 2.06 -1.59
N LEU A 61 -9.32 1.11 -1.04
CA LEU A 61 -7.98 1.33 -0.50
C LEU A 61 -6.99 0.88 -1.56
N ALA A 62 -6.32 1.84 -2.20
CA ALA A 62 -5.35 1.57 -3.26
C ALA A 62 -3.94 1.46 -2.68
N ILE A 63 -3.28 0.32 -2.84
CA ILE A 63 -1.92 0.11 -2.34
C ILE A 63 -0.93 0.35 -3.46
N MET A 64 0.01 1.26 -3.27
CA MET A 64 1.05 1.58 -4.23
C MET A 64 2.23 0.64 -4.00
N VAL A 65 2.29 -0.43 -4.80
CA VAL A 65 3.26 -1.51 -4.64
C VAL A 65 4.41 -1.35 -5.61
N GLY A 66 5.62 -1.55 -5.09
CA GLY A 66 6.85 -1.65 -5.85
C GLY A 66 7.35 -0.35 -6.48
N THR A 67 8.53 -0.45 -7.07
CA THR A 67 9.20 0.66 -7.78
C THR A 67 9.41 0.27 -9.25
N PRO A 68 9.04 1.13 -10.23
CA PRO A 68 9.39 0.92 -11.64
C PRO A 68 10.89 0.70 -11.84
N GLY A 69 11.29 -0.13 -12.80
CA GLY A 69 12.68 -0.54 -12.98
C GLY A 69 13.61 0.58 -13.38
N TYR A 70 13.12 1.54 -14.17
CA TYR A 70 13.89 2.75 -14.52
C TYR A 70 14.14 3.66 -13.30
N LEU A 71 13.33 3.50 -12.24
CA LEU A 71 13.40 4.30 -11.02
C LEU A 71 14.07 3.55 -9.87
N SER A 72 14.06 2.23 -9.89
CA SER A 72 14.60 1.36 -8.83
C SER A 72 16.12 1.46 -8.68
N THR A 73 16.65 1.26 -7.47
CA THR A 73 18.10 1.14 -7.20
C THR A 73 18.65 -0.26 -7.46
N CYS A 74 17.81 -1.27 -7.65
CA CYS A 74 18.24 -2.64 -7.92
C CYS A 74 18.84 -2.77 -9.33
N PRO A 75 19.81 -3.68 -9.52
CA PRO A 75 20.21 -4.11 -10.84
C PRO A 75 19.05 -4.79 -11.61
N GLN A 76 19.01 -4.60 -12.92
CA GLN A 76 18.01 -5.20 -13.81
C GLN A 76 18.53 -6.53 -14.38
N TRP A 77 18.45 -7.61 -13.58
CA TRP A 77 19.02 -8.93 -13.90
C TRP A 77 17.98 -9.97 -14.33
N GLY A 78 16.81 -9.50 -14.76
CA GLY A 78 15.69 -10.35 -15.13
C GLY A 78 14.38 -9.61 -14.92
N GLU A 79 13.29 -10.22 -15.37
CA GLU A 79 11.98 -9.61 -15.28
C GLU A 79 11.60 -9.32 -13.82
N ARG A 80 11.22 -8.06 -13.57
CA ARG A 80 10.79 -7.54 -12.26
C ARG A 80 11.80 -7.71 -11.12
N SER A 81 13.09 -8.02 -11.38
CA SER A 81 14.10 -8.12 -10.31
C SER A 81 14.27 -6.83 -9.48
N TRP A 82 13.78 -5.72 -10.02
CA TRP A 82 13.88 -4.37 -9.49
C TRP A 82 12.75 -3.94 -8.57
N PHE A 83 11.60 -4.63 -8.57
CA PHE A 83 10.36 -4.10 -7.98
C PHE A 83 10.47 -3.81 -6.48
N LYS A 84 11.29 -4.58 -5.77
CA LYS A 84 11.48 -4.53 -4.32
C LYS A 84 12.46 -3.45 -3.84
N CYS A 85 13.24 -2.86 -4.74
CA CYS A 85 14.21 -1.85 -4.33
C CYS A 85 13.55 -0.47 -4.19
N PRO A 86 14.08 0.39 -3.30
CA PRO A 86 13.62 1.76 -3.20
C PRO A 86 13.90 2.55 -4.51
N PRO A 87 13.20 3.67 -4.72
CA PRO A 87 13.45 4.56 -5.84
C PRO A 87 14.76 5.34 -5.65
N ARG A 88 15.55 5.46 -6.73
CA ARG A 88 16.74 6.33 -6.80
C ARG A 88 16.39 7.82 -6.77
N ASP A 89 15.19 8.17 -7.22
CA ASP A 89 14.58 9.50 -7.09
C ASP A 89 13.23 9.36 -6.38
N VAL A 90 13.23 9.64 -5.08
CA VAL A 90 12.02 9.57 -4.26
C VAL A 90 10.98 10.61 -4.67
N GLY A 91 11.39 11.74 -5.26
CA GLY A 91 10.50 12.77 -5.78
C GLY A 91 9.70 12.26 -6.99
N GLU A 92 10.35 11.56 -7.91
CA GLU A 92 9.65 10.89 -9.03
C GLU A 92 8.68 9.83 -8.53
N TYR A 93 9.06 9.03 -7.52
CA TYR A 93 8.13 8.06 -6.91
C TYR A 93 6.85 8.75 -6.42
N GLY A 94 6.98 9.86 -5.71
CA GLY A 94 5.83 10.64 -5.24
C GLY A 94 4.96 11.16 -6.39
N ARG A 95 5.57 11.63 -7.49
CA ARG A 95 4.84 12.06 -8.70
C ARG A 95 4.09 10.92 -9.37
N LEU A 96 4.64 9.71 -9.42
CA LEU A 96 3.94 8.54 -9.96
C LEU A 96 2.71 8.18 -9.14
N VAL A 97 2.83 8.18 -7.80
CA VAL A 97 1.68 7.95 -6.91
C VAL A 97 0.62 9.03 -7.13
N ALA A 98 1.00 10.31 -7.22
CA ALA A 98 0.07 11.39 -7.51
C ALA A 98 -0.60 11.25 -8.89
N ALA A 99 0.10 10.73 -9.91
CA ALA A 99 -0.46 10.46 -11.22
C ALA A 99 -1.55 9.37 -11.18
N VAL A 100 -1.37 8.32 -10.34
CA VAL A 100 -2.43 7.32 -10.11
C VAL A 100 -3.65 7.98 -9.46
N VAL A 101 -3.46 8.77 -8.40
CA VAL A 101 -4.56 9.48 -7.71
C VAL A 101 -5.30 10.43 -8.67
N ALA A 102 -4.56 11.15 -9.53
CA ALA A 102 -5.12 12.09 -10.50
C ALA A 102 -6.09 11.42 -11.50
N ARG A 103 -5.97 10.10 -11.71
CA ARG A 103 -6.85 9.35 -12.62
C ARG A 103 -8.30 9.38 -12.17
N ALA A 104 -8.54 9.28 -10.86
CA ALA A 104 -9.88 9.32 -10.27
C ALA A 104 -9.78 9.74 -8.79
N PRO A 105 -9.56 11.04 -8.49
CA PRO A 105 -9.38 11.51 -7.12
C PRO A 105 -10.62 11.33 -6.24
N ASP A 106 -11.80 11.20 -6.85
CA ASP A 106 -13.05 10.84 -6.18
C ASP A 106 -13.05 9.39 -5.66
N VAL A 107 -12.35 8.48 -6.35
CA VAL A 107 -12.23 7.05 -6.03
C VAL A 107 -11.02 6.78 -5.13
N PHE A 108 -9.85 7.33 -5.47
CA PHE A 108 -8.61 7.15 -4.72
C PHE A 108 -8.50 8.10 -3.52
N ARG A 109 -9.48 7.98 -2.62
CA ARG A 109 -9.51 8.76 -1.37
C ARG A 109 -8.62 8.19 -0.27
N TYR A 110 -8.20 6.93 -0.39
CA TYR A 110 -7.30 6.26 0.54
C TYR A 110 -6.21 5.54 -0.24
N VAL A 111 -4.96 5.92 0.03
CA VAL A 111 -3.78 5.40 -0.67
C VAL A 111 -2.78 4.86 0.35
N GLU A 112 -2.54 3.55 0.31
CA GLU A 112 -1.51 2.88 1.09
C GLU A 112 -0.17 2.92 0.34
N ILE A 113 0.91 3.31 1.03
CA ILE A 113 2.24 3.40 0.41
C ILE A 113 3.04 2.16 0.77
N GLY A 114 3.29 1.30 -0.21
CA GLY A 114 3.98 0.02 0.00
C GLY A 114 3.11 -1.06 0.64
N ASN A 115 3.69 -2.24 0.83
CA ASN A 115 3.09 -3.38 1.52
C ASN A 115 4.21 -4.10 2.27
N GLU A 116 4.04 -4.36 3.57
CA GLU A 116 4.97 -5.17 4.38
C GLU A 116 6.46 -4.83 4.19
N PRO A 117 6.88 -3.55 4.30
CA PRO A 117 8.23 -3.15 3.96
C PRO A 117 9.30 -3.68 4.93
N ASP A 118 8.90 -4.33 6.03
CA ASP A 118 9.76 -5.09 6.93
C ASP A 118 10.16 -6.47 6.38
N GLY A 119 9.51 -6.94 5.30
CA GLY A 119 9.85 -8.18 4.61
C GLY A 119 10.86 -7.96 3.47
N ASP A 120 12.01 -8.63 3.54
CA ASP A 120 13.08 -8.57 2.52
C ASP A 120 12.66 -9.09 1.13
N TRP A 121 11.61 -9.93 1.10
CA TRP A 121 11.00 -10.47 -0.10
C TRP A 121 10.26 -9.41 -0.93
N VAL A 122 9.76 -8.34 -0.28
CA VAL A 122 8.96 -7.29 -0.93
C VAL A 122 9.66 -5.93 -0.92
N PHE A 123 10.54 -5.66 0.05
CA PHE A 123 11.29 -4.41 0.12
C PHE A 123 12.74 -4.63 0.57
N ALA A 124 13.69 -4.22 -0.27
CA ALA A 124 15.13 -4.34 0.01
C ALA A 124 15.74 -3.06 0.62
N GLY A 125 14.93 -2.02 0.82
CA GLY A 125 15.37 -0.74 1.39
C GLY A 125 15.38 -0.74 2.92
N SER A 126 15.92 0.35 3.48
CA SER A 126 15.93 0.61 4.92
C SER A 126 14.63 1.26 5.41
N PRO A 127 14.37 1.29 6.73
CA PRO A 127 13.28 2.08 7.30
C PRO A 127 13.30 3.55 6.87
N SER A 128 14.49 4.13 6.69
CA SER A 128 14.66 5.52 6.21
C SER A 128 14.26 5.69 4.75
N ASP A 129 14.57 4.72 3.88
CA ASP A 129 14.15 4.75 2.47
C ASP A 129 12.63 4.73 2.35
N TYR A 130 11.99 3.84 3.12
CA TYR A 130 10.53 3.77 3.18
C TYR A 130 9.91 5.06 3.75
N ALA A 131 10.47 5.61 4.84
CA ALA A 131 10.02 6.89 5.39
C ALA A 131 10.10 8.03 4.36
N ALA A 132 11.16 8.05 3.53
CA ALA A 132 11.30 9.01 2.44
C ALA A 132 10.23 8.82 1.35
N MET A 133 9.94 7.57 0.97
CA MET A 133 8.86 7.24 0.01
C MET A 133 7.50 7.75 0.50
N VAL A 134 7.15 7.48 1.77
CA VAL A 134 5.89 7.93 2.38
C VAL A 134 5.81 9.45 2.40
N ARG A 135 6.87 10.15 2.82
CA ARG A 135 6.92 11.62 2.82
C ARG A 135 6.70 12.19 1.42
N SER A 136 7.39 11.65 0.43
CA SER A 136 7.33 12.14 -0.95
C SER A 136 5.97 11.92 -1.59
N ALA A 137 5.42 10.71 -1.44
CA ALA A 137 4.08 10.39 -1.94
C ALA A 137 3.01 11.26 -1.27
N ALA A 138 3.07 11.41 0.05
CA ALA A 138 2.14 12.28 0.78
C ALA A 138 2.23 13.74 0.32
N GLY A 139 3.44 14.28 0.15
CA GLY A 139 3.66 15.64 -0.32
C GLY A 139 3.09 15.87 -1.72
N ALA A 140 3.42 14.99 -2.66
CA ALA A 140 2.95 15.10 -4.04
C ALA A 140 1.43 14.94 -4.16
N VAL A 141 0.85 13.94 -3.47
CA VAL A 141 -0.60 13.69 -3.49
C VAL A 141 -1.35 14.84 -2.82
N LYS A 142 -0.97 15.25 -1.60
CA LYS A 142 -1.74 16.26 -0.85
C LYS A 142 -1.62 17.67 -1.44
N ALA A 143 -0.57 17.95 -2.22
CA ALA A 143 -0.44 19.21 -2.94
C ALA A 143 -1.53 19.41 -4.01
N ALA A 144 -1.92 18.34 -4.71
CA ALA A 144 -2.96 18.39 -5.75
C ALA A 144 -4.34 17.92 -5.26
N PHE A 145 -4.36 16.96 -4.33
CA PHE A 145 -5.54 16.26 -3.84
C PHE A 145 -5.56 16.24 -2.31
N PRO A 146 -5.78 17.39 -1.64
CA PRO A 146 -5.67 17.52 -0.19
C PRO A 146 -6.69 16.68 0.61
N GLN A 147 -7.72 16.17 -0.05
CA GLN A 147 -8.73 15.29 0.56
C GLN A 147 -8.30 13.81 0.61
N THR A 148 -7.26 13.42 -0.14
CA THR A 148 -6.76 12.04 -0.13
C THR A 148 -6.04 11.73 1.18
N LYS A 149 -6.42 10.60 1.79
CA LYS A 149 -5.82 10.06 3.00
C LYS A 149 -4.68 9.12 2.64
N ILE A 150 -3.54 9.34 3.27
CA ILE A 150 -2.36 8.49 3.12
C ILE A 150 -2.39 7.45 4.23
N VAL A 151 -2.33 6.18 3.86
CA VAL A 151 -2.30 5.02 4.76
C VAL A 151 -0.86 4.52 4.80
N LEU A 152 -0.32 4.33 6.00
CA LEU A 152 0.99 3.69 6.16
C LEU A 152 0.86 2.19 5.82
N ALA A 153 1.83 1.59 5.14
CA ALA A 153 1.87 0.14 4.98
C ALA A 153 1.78 -0.57 6.33
N ALA A 154 1.06 -1.68 6.36
CA ALA A 154 1.10 -2.59 7.49
C ALA A 154 2.46 -3.32 7.56
N PRO A 155 3.00 -3.54 8.77
CA PRO A 155 4.10 -4.47 8.95
C PRO A 155 3.63 -5.93 8.77
N MET A 156 4.51 -6.81 8.27
CA MET A 156 4.21 -8.22 8.01
C MET A 156 3.84 -8.97 9.28
N THR A 157 4.62 -8.78 10.34
CA THR A 157 4.41 -9.40 11.66
C THR A 157 4.68 -8.41 12.78
N ALA A 158 4.10 -8.66 13.96
CA ALA A 158 4.42 -7.85 15.14
C ALA A 158 5.86 -8.07 15.64
N GLY A 159 6.43 -9.26 15.43
CA GLY A 159 7.76 -9.61 15.92
C GLY A 159 8.90 -8.89 15.19
N GLY A 160 8.90 -8.93 13.86
CA GLY A 160 9.90 -8.23 13.03
C GLY A 160 9.49 -6.81 12.67
N GLY A 161 8.19 -6.58 12.46
CA GLY A 161 7.68 -5.32 11.95
C GLY A 161 7.76 -4.17 12.94
N MET A 162 7.47 -4.38 14.23
CA MET A 162 7.54 -3.31 15.23
C MET A 162 8.96 -2.70 15.33
N PRO A 163 10.04 -3.48 15.57
CA PRO A 163 11.40 -2.93 15.59
C PRO A 163 11.81 -2.25 14.27
N TRP A 164 11.36 -2.77 13.13
CA TRP A 164 11.65 -2.15 11.83
C TRP A 164 10.95 -0.78 11.68
N PHE A 165 9.68 -0.69 12.09
CA PHE A 165 8.90 0.55 12.08
C PHE A 165 9.35 1.58 13.11
N ASP A 166 10.03 1.18 14.19
CA ASP A 166 10.72 2.11 15.10
C ASP A 166 11.73 2.95 14.31
N GLY A 167 12.46 2.33 13.39
CA GLY A 167 13.37 3.01 12.47
C GLY A 167 12.65 3.98 11.52
N VAL A 168 11.45 3.62 11.06
CA VAL A 168 10.61 4.49 10.20
C VAL A 168 10.20 5.73 10.99
N PHE A 169 9.69 5.55 12.21
CA PHE A 169 9.25 6.66 13.05
C PHE A 169 10.41 7.56 13.48
N ALA A 170 11.58 6.98 13.77
CA ALA A 170 12.80 7.74 14.00
C ALA A 170 13.19 8.60 12.78
N ALA A 171 13.19 8.03 11.58
CA ALA A 171 13.46 8.76 10.32
C ALA A 171 12.39 9.81 10.00
N LEU A 172 11.15 9.61 10.44
CA LEU A 172 10.09 10.60 10.34
C LEU A 172 10.25 11.77 11.33
N GLY A 173 10.99 11.60 12.42
CA GLY A 173 11.34 12.69 13.34
C GLY A 173 10.12 13.48 13.85
N GLY A 174 9.00 12.79 14.09
CA GLY A 174 7.73 13.40 14.52
C GLY A 174 6.85 13.95 13.40
N ALA A 175 7.33 14.00 12.15
CA ALA A 175 6.48 14.30 11.01
C ALA A 175 5.42 13.20 10.81
N ARG A 176 4.21 13.61 10.43
CA ARG A 176 3.08 12.70 10.17
C ARG A 176 2.58 12.89 8.73
N PRO A 177 3.31 12.37 7.72
CA PRO A 177 2.86 12.42 6.33
C PRO A 177 1.65 11.52 6.03
N PHE A 178 1.24 10.68 6.99
CA PHE A 178 0.11 9.74 6.87
C PHE A 178 -1.04 10.11 7.82
N ASP A 179 -2.22 9.57 7.51
CA ASP A 179 -3.49 9.81 8.21
C ASP A 179 -4.01 8.56 8.94
N VAL A 180 -3.53 7.37 8.55
CA VAL A 180 -3.99 6.06 9.06
C VAL A 180 -2.78 5.16 9.31
N VAL A 181 -2.79 4.45 10.44
CA VAL A 181 -1.82 3.39 10.75
C VAL A 181 -2.45 2.02 10.48
N ASN A 182 -1.61 1.02 10.19
CA ASN A 182 -2.08 -0.22 9.62
C ASN A 182 -1.40 -1.46 10.25
N ALA A 183 -2.03 -2.62 10.21
CA ALA A 183 -1.47 -3.87 10.71
C ALA A 183 -2.00 -5.08 9.96
N HIS A 184 -1.16 -6.10 9.79
CA HIS A 184 -1.58 -7.43 9.37
C HIS A 184 -1.66 -8.36 10.59
N VAL A 185 -2.75 -9.13 10.68
CA VAL A 185 -3.01 -10.02 11.83
C VAL A 185 -3.29 -11.42 11.30
N ARG A 186 -2.29 -12.29 11.41
CA ARG A 186 -2.33 -13.69 10.98
C ARG A 186 -2.20 -14.67 12.15
N GLU A 187 -2.62 -14.22 13.32
CA GLU A 187 -2.56 -15.00 14.55
C GLU A 187 -3.75 -15.99 14.63
N PRO A 188 -3.63 -17.08 15.40
CA PRO A 188 -4.76 -17.94 15.74
C PRO A 188 -5.94 -17.12 16.28
N LEU A 189 -7.16 -17.59 16.04
CA LEU A 189 -8.40 -16.85 16.34
C LEU A 189 -8.44 -16.38 17.80
N GLU A 190 -8.04 -17.25 18.73
CA GLU A 190 -7.98 -16.98 20.16
C GLU A 190 -6.98 -15.87 20.54
N ARG A 191 -6.04 -15.52 19.66
CA ARG A 191 -5.02 -14.48 19.88
C ARG A 191 -5.29 -13.18 19.13
N VAL A 192 -6.26 -13.14 18.20
CA VAL A 192 -6.56 -11.93 17.39
C VAL A 192 -6.81 -10.70 18.26
N ARG A 193 -7.63 -10.83 19.31
CA ARG A 193 -7.91 -9.70 20.23
C ARG A 193 -6.63 -9.16 20.86
N THR A 194 -5.77 -10.05 21.36
CA THR A 194 -4.51 -9.68 22.00
C THR A 194 -3.55 -9.04 20.99
N ALA A 195 -3.49 -9.55 19.76
CA ALA A 195 -2.67 -8.99 18.69
C ALA A 195 -3.10 -7.56 18.32
N VAL A 196 -4.41 -7.32 18.17
CA VAL A 196 -4.95 -5.99 17.88
C VAL A 196 -4.66 -5.01 19.02
N LEU A 197 -4.83 -5.44 20.27
CA LEU A 197 -4.51 -4.59 21.43
C LEU A 197 -3.01 -4.27 21.51
N ARG A 198 -2.14 -5.23 21.16
CA ARG A 198 -0.70 -5.03 21.06
C ARG A 198 -0.35 -3.97 20.02
N TRP A 199 -0.95 -4.03 18.82
CA TRP A 199 -0.77 -2.99 17.79
C TRP A 199 -1.27 -1.62 18.22
N ARG A 200 -2.46 -1.55 18.84
CA ARG A 200 -2.99 -0.28 19.39
C ARG A 200 -2.05 0.33 20.42
N ARG A 201 -1.49 -0.50 21.31
CA ARG A 201 -0.54 -0.04 22.33
C ARG A 201 0.74 0.47 21.69
N TYR A 202 1.33 -0.31 20.77
CA TYR A 202 2.51 0.09 20.01
C TYR A 202 2.34 1.46 19.35
N TYR A 203 1.29 1.65 18.54
CA TYR A 203 1.05 2.96 17.93
C TYR A 203 0.77 4.08 18.95
N SER A 204 0.15 3.78 20.09
CA SER A 204 -0.04 4.77 21.16
C SER A 204 1.28 5.19 21.80
N ASP A 205 2.21 4.26 22.02
CA ASP A 205 3.55 4.53 22.57
C ASP A 205 4.40 5.41 21.62
N HIS A 206 4.12 5.37 20.31
CA HIS A 206 4.69 6.29 19.32
C HIS A 206 3.89 7.60 19.14
N GLY A 207 2.91 7.89 20.00
CA GLY A 207 2.08 9.10 19.92
C GLY A 207 1.07 9.10 18.76
N LEU A 208 0.78 7.93 18.19
CA LEU A 208 -0.13 7.74 17.05
C LEU A 208 -1.48 7.14 17.47
N GLY A 209 -1.74 6.99 18.78
CA GLY A 209 -2.97 6.37 19.31
C GLY A 209 -4.28 7.09 18.96
N GLY A 210 -4.20 8.34 18.50
CA GLY A 210 -5.35 9.09 17.98
C GLY A 210 -5.67 8.84 16.51
N LEU A 211 -4.82 8.13 15.77
CA LEU A 211 -5.06 7.78 14.38
C LEU A 211 -5.91 6.50 14.26
N PRO A 212 -6.72 6.35 13.20
CA PRO A 212 -7.36 5.09 12.90
C PRO A 212 -6.33 3.98 12.71
N LEU A 213 -6.58 2.81 13.30
CA LEU A 213 -5.88 1.56 13.03
C LEU A 213 -6.72 0.73 12.06
N TRP A 214 -6.18 0.45 10.87
CA TRP A 214 -6.77 -0.49 9.92
C TRP A 214 -6.10 -1.86 10.03
N LEU A 215 -6.87 -2.93 9.79
CA LEU A 215 -6.37 -4.29 9.68
C LEU A 215 -6.55 -4.72 8.22
N THR A 216 -5.52 -4.52 7.40
CA THR A 216 -5.67 -4.66 5.95
C THR A 216 -5.49 -6.08 5.42
N GLU A 217 -4.91 -6.97 6.21
CA GLU A 217 -4.85 -8.40 5.89
C GLU A 217 -5.03 -9.24 7.16
N PHE A 218 -5.94 -10.21 7.06
CA PHE A 218 -6.19 -11.27 8.02
C PHE A 218 -6.92 -12.39 7.27
N ALA A 219 -6.53 -13.64 7.48
CA ALA A 219 -7.19 -14.81 6.90
C ALA A 219 -6.71 -16.09 7.57
N TYR A 220 -7.45 -17.16 7.35
CA TYR A 220 -7.03 -18.53 7.66
C TYR A 220 -7.03 -19.34 6.35
N PRO A 221 -5.99 -20.13 6.06
CA PRO A 221 -5.98 -20.99 4.89
C PRO A 221 -7.08 -22.05 5.03
N ALA A 222 -7.74 -22.38 3.92
CA ALA A 222 -8.72 -23.46 3.85
C ALA A 222 -8.09 -24.80 3.41
N ASP A 223 -6.76 -24.88 3.32
CA ASP A 223 -6.05 -26.10 2.96
C ASP A 223 -6.19 -27.13 4.09
N PRO A 224 -6.86 -28.28 3.86
CA PRO A 224 -7.14 -29.27 4.91
C PRO A 224 -5.89 -30.00 5.42
N ARG A 225 -4.71 -29.74 4.86
CA ARG A 225 -3.43 -30.31 5.31
C ARG A 225 -2.79 -29.56 6.48
N TRP A 226 -3.44 -28.49 6.94
CA TRP A 226 -3.00 -27.64 8.05
C TRP A 226 -4.03 -27.63 9.19
#